data_AF-A0A838GY54-F1
#
_entry.id   AF-A0A838GY54-F1
#
_cell.length_a   1.000
_cell.length_b   1.000
_cell.length_c   1.000
_cell.angle_alpha   90.00
_cell.angle_beta   90.00
_cell.angle_gamma   90.00
#
_symmetry.space_group_name_H-M   'P 1'
#
loop_
_entity.id
_entity.type
_entity.pdbx_description
1 polymer ?
#
loop_
_entity_poly.entity_id
_entity_poly.type
_entity_poly.pdbx_seq_one_letter_code
_entity_poly.pdbx_strand_id
1 'polypeptide(L)'
;MRAAVRAHPVHRDPQLGDLEVWARRTDELRSDTERLERSVRRRTGSLVRAFDRIVGVLADLRYLSDDGMDPQPTADGMMLAGLYAETDLVLGEALRRGVLERLDPADLAAVASVFVHETRTKEPPPVGFPTPAVRATVSACVDVWQDIAAREEAAGLTTTRPLDGGFAEAVWHWASGADLDEALAGSEMTAGDFVRSAKQVADLLRQLRDVRRGSQLSHTAHAAAGAVVRGIVAYSGL
;
A
#
# COMPACT_ATOMS: atom_id res chain seq x y z
N MET A 1 42.29 -5.22 44.99
CA MET A 1 42.35 -5.30 43.51
C MET A 1 43.75 -5.63 42.97
N ARG A 2 44.80 -4.85 43.28
CA ARG A 2 46.18 -5.12 42.79
C ARG A 2 46.77 -6.48 43.20
N ALA A 3 46.49 -6.96 44.42
CA ALA A 3 46.95 -8.27 44.89
C ALA A 3 46.27 -9.45 44.15
N ALA A 4 44.98 -9.30 43.81
CA ALA A 4 44.23 -10.34 43.09
C ALA A 4 44.68 -10.48 41.64
N VAL A 5 44.98 -9.37 40.96
CA VAL A 5 45.56 -9.39 39.60
C VAL A 5 46.94 -10.07 39.60
N ARG A 6 47.79 -9.78 40.60
CA ARG A 6 49.13 -10.38 40.72
C ARG A 6 49.11 -11.87 41.05
N ALA A 7 48.05 -12.35 41.72
CA ALA A 7 47.86 -13.75 42.07
C ALA A 7 47.22 -14.57 40.94
N HIS A 8 46.73 -13.92 39.88
CA HIS A 8 46.09 -14.61 38.77
C HIS A 8 47.13 -15.43 37.96
N PRO A 9 46.87 -16.70 37.62
CA PRO A 9 47.85 -17.58 36.95
C PRO A 9 48.44 -16.99 35.66
N VAL A 10 47.62 -16.29 34.87
CA VAL A 10 48.01 -15.63 33.61
C VAL A 10 48.92 -14.42 33.82
N HIS A 11 49.01 -13.84 35.03
CA HIS A 11 49.81 -12.63 35.29
C HIS A 11 51.32 -12.81 35.08
N ARG A 12 51.82 -14.06 35.11
CA ARG A 12 53.23 -14.39 34.87
C ARG A 12 53.46 -15.06 33.51
N ASP A 13 52.45 -15.13 32.66
CA ASP A 13 52.56 -15.76 31.35
C ASP A 13 53.41 -14.89 30.41
N PRO A 14 54.47 -15.42 29.78
CA PRO A 14 55.28 -14.68 28.80
C PRO A 14 54.47 -14.14 27.61
N GLN A 15 53.31 -14.74 27.30
CA GLN A 15 52.42 -14.38 26.20
C GLN A 15 51.23 -13.52 26.66
N LEU A 16 51.27 -12.97 27.88
CA LEU A 16 50.16 -12.20 28.47
C LEU A 16 49.60 -11.13 27.51
N GLY A 17 50.47 -10.39 26.81
CA GLY A 17 50.02 -9.36 25.86
C GLY A 17 49.18 -9.90 24.71
N ASP A 18 49.55 -11.06 24.17
CA ASP A 18 48.79 -11.74 23.11
C ASP A 18 47.48 -12.30 23.67
N LEU A 19 47.52 -12.91 24.85
CA LEU A 19 46.34 -13.43 25.55
C LEU A 19 45.33 -12.31 25.87
N GLU A 20 45.78 -11.13 26.27
CA GLU A 20 44.93 -9.95 26.52
C GLU A 20 44.25 -9.46 25.23
N VAL A 21 44.95 -9.46 24.10
CA VAL A 21 44.36 -9.11 22.80
C VAL A 21 43.28 -10.09 22.40
N TRP A 22 43.53 -11.41 22.53
CA TRP A 22 42.54 -12.44 22.22
C TRP A 22 41.36 -12.43 23.20
N ALA A 23 41.59 -12.20 24.49
CA ALA A 23 40.54 -12.07 25.49
C ALA A 23 39.63 -10.86 25.19
N ARG A 24 40.21 -9.68 24.92
CA ARG A 24 39.45 -8.48 24.53
C ARG A 24 38.65 -8.73 23.26
N ARG A 25 39.25 -9.34 22.23
CA ARG A 25 38.56 -9.66 20.98
C ARG A 25 37.40 -10.64 21.20
N THR A 26 37.56 -11.59 22.10
CA THR A 26 36.50 -12.54 22.48
C THR A 26 35.36 -11.83 23.21
N ASP A 27 35.67 -10.93 24.14
CA ASP A 27 34.67 -10.13 24.85
C ASP A 27 33.89 -9.20 23.90
N GLU A 28 34.58 -8.54 22.97
CA GLU A 28 33.98 -7.71 21.93
C GLU A 28 33.04 -8.54 21.03
N LEU A 29 33.51 -9.66 20.48
CA LEU A 29 32.71 -10.53 19.62
C LEU A 29 31.49 -11.12 20.36
N ARG A 30 31.63 -11.46 21.64
CA ARG A 30 30.53 -11.95 22.47
C ARG A 30 29.47 -10.86 22.68
N SER A 31 29.88 -9.65 23.03
CA SER A 31 28.97 -8.50 23.20
C SER A 31 28.25 -8.17 21.89
N ASP A 32 28.97 -8.20 20.77
CA ASP A 32 28.39 -7.98 19.44
C ASP A 32 27.38 -9.08 19.07
N THR A 33 27.69 -10.34 19.35
CA THR A 33 26.79 -11.47 19.14
C THR A 33 25.51 -11.30 19.98
N GLU A 34 25.63 -11.02 21.27
CA GLU A 34 24.48 -10.79 22.15
C GLU A 34 23.63 -9.60 21.69
N ARG A 35 24.26 -8.53 21.18
CA ARG A 35 23.56 -7.36 20.61
C ARG A 35 22.79 -7.74 19.36
N LEU A 36 23.41 -8.48 18.43
CA LEU A 36 22.79 -8.93 17.19
C LEU A 36 21.61 -9.86 17.49
N GLU A 37 21.79 -10.83 18.37
CA GLU A 37 20.71 -11.73 18.78
C GLU A 37 19.53 -10.99 19.43
N ARG A 38 19.81 -10.02 20.32
CA ARG A 38 18.75 -9.17 20.90
C ARG A 38 18.03 -8.37 19.82
N SER A 39 18.75 -7.87 18.82
CA SER A 39 18.16 -7.16 17.68
C SER A 39 17.25 -8.07 16.85
N VAL A 40 17.70 -9.28 16.52
CA VAL A 40 16.90 -10.29 15.81
C VAL A 40 15.63 -10.62 16.60
N ARG A 41 15.75 -10.99 17.88
CA ARG A 41 14.58 -11.31 18.72
C ARG A 41 13.57 -10.16 18.80
N ARG A 42 14.04 -8.91 18.92
CA ARG A 42 13.16 -7.73 18.93
C ARG A 42 12.44 -7.53 17.61
N ARG A 43 13.16 -7.65 16.48
CA ARG A 43 12.58 -7.52 15.13
C ARG A 43 11.56 -8.62 14.85
N THR A 44 11.90 -9.88 15.15
CA THR A 44 10.99 -11.02 14.98
C THR A 44 9.73 -10.85 15.82
N GLY A 45 9.86 -10.50 17.10
CA GLY A 45 8.68 -10.26 17.96
C GLY A 45 7.81 -9.09 17.49
N SER A 46 8.40 -8.07 16.85
CA SER A 46 7.64 -6.95 16.29
C SER A 46 6.85 -7.34 15.04
N LEU A 47 7.43 -8.19 14.18
CA LEU A 47 6.76 -8.68 12.97
C LEU A 47 5.56 -9.56 13.31
N VAL A 48 5.71 -10.50 14.25
CA VAL A 48 4.61 -11.37 14.70
C VAL A 48 3.46 -10.52 15.25
N ARG A 49 3.74 -9.57 16.14
CA ARG A 49 2.70 -8.69 16.67
C ARG A 49 2.03 -7.83 15.60
N ALA A 50 2.75 -7.39 14.58
CA ALA A 50 2.16 -6.61 13.48
C ALA A 50 1.25 -7.49 12.62
N PHE A 51 1.69 -8.71 12.33
CA PHE A 51 0.90 -9.71 11.63
C PHE A 51 -0.39 -10.05 12.39
N ASP A 52 -0.32 -10.32 13.70
CA ASP A 52 -1.50 -10.62 14.52
C ASP A 52 -2.52 -9.48 14.50
N ARG A 53 -2.05 -8.22 14.48
CA ARG A 53 -2.92 -7.03 14.41
C ARG A 53 -3.58 -6.89 13.05
N ILE A 54 -2.87 -7.18 11.96
CA ILE A 54 -3.44 -7.23 10.60
C ILE A 54 -4.50 -8.33 10.52
N VAL A 55 -4.19 -9.55 10.99
CA VAL A 55 -5.15 -10.67 11.04
C VAL A 55 -6.39 -10.29 11.83
N GLY A 56 -6.23 -9.61 12.97
CA GLY A 56 -7.36 -9.13 13.78
C GLY A 56 -8.27 -8.15 13.01
N VAL A 57 -7.72 -7.17 12.30
CA VAL A 57 -8.50 -6.23 11.48
C VAL A 57 -9.21 -6.95 10.33
N LEU A 58 -8.53 -7.88 9.64
CA LEU A 58 -9.11 -8.64 8.54
C LEU A 58 -10.22 -9.60 9.02
N ALA A 59 -10.07 -10.20 10.20
CA ALA A 59 -11.11 -11.02 10.82
C ALA A 59 -12.33 -10.17 11.24
N ASP A 60 -12.13 -9.02 11.87
CA ASP A 60 -13.21 -8.07 12.23
C ASP A 60 -14.00 -7.61 11.00
N LEU A 61 -13.30 -7.37 9.89
CA LEU A 61 -13.92 -7.04 8.60
C LEU A 61 -14.49 -8.26 7.86
N ARG A 62 -14.33 -9.48 8.37
CA ARG A 62 -14.81 -10.75 7.78
C ARG A 62 -14.13 -11.11 6.44
N TYR A 63 -12.88 -10.68 6.25
CA TYR A 63 -12.00 -11.17 5.18
C TYR A 63 -11.37 -12.52 5.54
N LEU A 64 -11.31 -12.86 6.83
CA LEU A 64 -10.85 -14.15 7.35
C LEU A 64 -11.96 -14.86 8.14
N SER A 65 -11.91 -16.18 8.21
CA SER A 65 -12.80 -17.00 9.07
C SER A 65 -12.51 -16.78 10.56
N ASP A 66 -13.53 -17.01 11.39
CA ASP A 66 -13.48 -16.83 12.85
C ASP A 66 -13.04 -18.12 13.60
N ASP A 67 -12.18 -18.94 12.98
CA ASP A 67 -11.75 -20.24 13.53
C ASP A 67 -10.55 -20.14 14.49
N GLY A 68 -10.13 -18.92 14.83
CA GLY A 68 -9.25 -18.57 15.95
C GLY A 68 -7.77 -18.94 15.79
N MET A 69 -7.45 -20.17 15.38
CA MET A 69 -6.09 -20.69 15.34
C MET A 69 -5.53 -20.90 13.93
N ASP A 70 -6.37 -20.94 12.89
CA ASP A 70 -5.94 -21.11 11.50
C ASP A 70 -6.87 -20.36 10.52
N PRO A 71 -6.93 -19.01 10.59
CA PRO A 71 -7.87 -18.20 9.83
C PRO A 71 -7.69 -18.41 8.32
N GLN A 72 -8.77 -18.84 7.66
CA GLN A 72 -8.83 -19.05 6.22
C GLN A 72 -9.45 -17.83 5.52
N PRO A 73 -8.98 -17.48 4.31
CA PRO A 73 -9.61 -16.43 3.51
C PRO A 73 -11.07 -16.72 3.20
N THR A 74 -11.96 -15.75 3.45
CA THR A 74 -13.34 -15.84 2.98
C THR A 74 -13.41 -15.55 1.47
N ALA A 75 -14.61 -15.65 0.87
CA ALA A 75 -14.79 -15.21 -0.52
C ALA A 75 -14.41 -13.72 -0.71
N ASP A 76 -14.73 -12.88 0.26
CA ASP A 76 -14.30 -11.48 0.29
C ASP A 76 -12.78 -11.38 0.51
N GLY A 77 -12.19 -12.24 1.33
CA GLY A 77 -10.74 -12.36 1.51
C GLY A 77 -9.99 -12.67 0.21
N MET A 78 -10.50 -13.64 -0.55
CA MET A 78 -9.96 -14.01 -1.86
C MET A 78 -10.12 -12.90 -2.90
N MET A 79 -11.22 -12.13 -2.81
CA MET A 79 -11.45 -10.95 -3.65
C MET A 79 -10.44 -9.85 -3.34
N LEU A 80 -10.23 -9.53 -2.05
CA LEU A 80 -9.25 -8.55 -1.60
C LEU A 80 -7.82 -8.96 -2.02
N ALA A 81 -7.48 -10.24 -1.92
CA ALA A 81 -6.17 -10.77 -2.35
C ALA A 81 -5.88 -10.59 -3.86
N GLY A 82 -6.90 -10.29 -4.68
CA GLY A 82 -6.74 -9.97 -6.09
C GLY A 82 -6.52 -8.48 -6.39
N LEU A 83 -6.54 -7.62 -5.36
CA LEU A 83 -6.29 -6.18 -5.47
C LEU A 83 -4.85 -5.89 -5.04
N TYR A 84 -4.13 -5.11 -5.86
CA TYR A 84 -2.75 -4.71 -5.62
C TYR A 84 -2.67 -3.19 -5.64
N ALA A 85 -2.97 -2.58 -4.49
CA ALA A 85 -2.81 -1.16 -4.23
C ALA A 85 -2.51 -0.96 -2.74
N GLU A 86 -1.85 0.13 -2.37
CA GLU A 86 -1.68 0.49 -0.95
C GLU A 86 -3.04 0.77 -0.25
N THR A 87 -4.06 1.11 -1.05
CA THR A 87 -5.43 1.39 -0.62
C THR A 87 -6.37 0.20 -0.84
N ASP A 88 -5.83 -1.01 -1.01
CA ASP A 88 -6.58 -2.23 -1.34
C ASP A 88 -7.74 -2.53 -0.38
N LEU A 89 -7.53 -2.38 0.93
CA LEU A 89 -8.57 -2.63 1.95
C LEU A 89 -9.73 -1.63 1.83
N VAL A 90 -9.42 -0.37 1.57
CA VAL A 90 -10.43 0.68 1.31
C VAL A 90 -11.20 0.36 0.04
N LEU A 91 -10.51 -0.04 -1.03
CA LEU A 91 -11.14 -0.43 -2.29
C LEU A 91 -12.00 -1.68 -2.12
N GLY A 92 -11.51 -2.69 -1.40
CA GLY A 92 -12.25 -3.91 -1.08
C GLY A 92 -13.55 -3.61 -0.33
N GLU A 93 -13.49 -2.75 0.69
CA GLU A 93 -14.69 -2.32 1.42
C GLU A 93 -15.64 -1.49 0.56
N ALA A 94 -15.14 -0.57 -0.26
CA ALA A 94 -15.95 0.19 -1.20
C ALA A 94 -16.68 -0.74 -2.19
N LEU A 95 -16.00 -1.79 -2.66
CA LEU A 95 -16.58 -2.82 -3.52
C LEU A 95 -17.63 -3.68 -2.81
N ARG A 96 -17.46 -4.00 -1.52
CA ARG A 96 -18.46 -4.76 -0.73
C ARG A 96 -19.70 -3.94 -0.44
N ARG A 97 -19.53 -2.63 -0.24
CA ARG A 97 -20.62 -1.66 -0.03
C ARG A 97 -21.31 -1.25 -1.34
N GLY A 98 -20.82 -1.71 -2.50
CA GLY A 98 -21.40 -1.39 -3.81
C GLY A 98 -21.23 0.07 -4.21
N VAL A 99 -20.18 0.75 -3.70
CA VAL A 99 -19.96 2.19 -3.91
C VAL A 99 -19.64 2.49 -5.37
N LEU A 100 -18.90 1.60 -6.05
CA LEU A 100 -18.45 1.77 -7.44
C LEU A 100 -19.51 1.33 -8.47
N GLU A 101 -20.71 0.97 -8.03
CA GLU A 101 -21.77 0.51 -8.92
C GLU A 101 -22.41 1.68 -9.69
N ARG A 102 -22.79 1.42 -10.95
CA ARG A 102 -23.50 2.37 -11.84
C ARG A 102 -22.67 3.58 -12.30
N LEU A 103 -21.35 3.42 -12.41
CA LEU A 103 -20.49 4.38 -13.10
C LEU A 103 -20.39 4.05 -14.59
N ASP A 104 -20.24 5.09 -15.41
CA ASP A 104 -19.79 4.90 -16.78
C ASP A 104 -18.26 4.66 -16.84
N PRO A 105 -17.70 4.28 -17.99
CA PRO A 105 -16.27 3.98 -18.10
C PRO A 105 -15.34 5.14 -17.73
N ALA A 106 -15.69 6.39 -18.06
CA ALA A 106 -14.83 7.54 -17.78
C ALA A 106 -14.90 7.93 -16.30
N ASP A 107 -16.10 7.92 -15.72
CA ASP A 107 -16.33 8.12 -14.30
C ASP A 107 -15.62 7.06 -13.46
N LEU A 108 -15.66 5.79 -13.88
CA LEU A 108 -14.94 4.72 -13.19
C LEU A 108 -13.42 4.89 -13.29
N ALA A 109 -12.90 5.38 -14.42
CA ALA A 109 -11.46 5.68 -14.54
C ALA A 109 -11.04 6.80 -13.58
N ALA A 110 -11.86 7.86 -13.47
CA ALA A 110 -11.67 8.95 -12.52
C ALA A 110 -11.66 8.45 -11.07
N VAL A 111 -12.66 7.65 -10.68
CA VAL A 111 -12.74 7.07 -9.33
C VAL A 111 -11.58 6.11 -9.07
N ALA A 112 -11.20 5.25 -10.02
CA ALA A 112 -10.07 4.34 -9.86
C ALA A 112 -8.75 5.10 -9.64
N SER A 113 -8.59 6.30 -10.22
CA SER A 113 -7.38 7.11 -10.03
C SER A 113 -7.13 7.51 -8.60
N VAL A 114 -8.18 7.68 -7.78
CA VAL A 114 -8.03 8.17 -6.41
C VAL A 114 -7.36 7.17 -5.47
N PHE A 115 -7.37 5.90 -5.85
CA PHE A 115 -6.77 4.80 -5.10
C PHE A 115 -5.28 4.60 -5.40
N VAL A 116 -4.81 5.06 -6.57
CA VAL A 116 -3.44 4.79 -7.05
C VAL A 116 -2.60 6.04 -7.25
N HIS A 117 -3.23 7.20 -7.45
CA HIS A 117 -2.52 8.46 -7.62
C HIS A 117 -2.04 8.99 -6.26
N GLU A 118 -0.92 9.71 -6.31
CA GLU A 118 -0.33 10.43 -5.19
C GLU A 118 0.28 11.73 -5.68
N THR A 119 -0.26 12.84 -5.18
CA THR A 119 0.26 14.17 -5.43
C THR A 119 1.52 14.35 -4.60
N ARG A 120 2.65 14.59 -5.26
CA ARG A 120 3.98 14.72 -4.62
C ARG A 120 4.33 16.15 -4.23
N THR A 121 3.43 17.09 -4.48
CA THR A 121 3.63 18.52 -4.24
C THR A 121 3.24 18.89 -2.81
N LYS A 122 4.01 19.80 -2.19
CA LYS A 122 3.74 20.26 -0.81
C LYS A 122 2.46 21.08 -0.67
N GLU A 123 2.10 21.81 -1.72
CA GLU A 123 0.87 22.60 -1.82
C GLU A 123 0.08 22.09 -3.03
N PRO A 124 -0.73 21.02 -2.86
CA PRO A 124 -1.53 20.51 -3.96
C PRO A 124 -2.61 21.53 -4.34
N PRO A 125 -2.92 21.69 -5.64
CA PRO A 125 -4.03 22.53 -6.08
C PRO A 125 -5.37 21.95 -5.59
N PRO A 126 -6.45 22.76 -5.56
CA PRO A 126 -7.78 22.27 -5.25
C PRO A 126 -8.18 21.11 -6.19
N VAL A 127 -8.70 20.03 -5.61
CA VAL A 127 -9.15 18.86 -6.37
C VAL A 127 -10.55 19.10 -6.93
N GLY A 128 -10.65 19.13 -8.26
CA GLY A 128 -11.91 19.10 -9.01
C GLY A 128 -12.39 17.67 -9.24
N PHE A 129 -13.70 17.51 -9.49
CA PHE A 129 -14.28 16.25 -9.93
C PHE A 129 -15.15 16.52 -11.16
N PRO A 130 -14.98 15.73 -12.23
CA PRO A 130 -15.55 16.02 -13.55
C PRO A 130 -17.07 15.92 -13.59
N THR A 131 -17.64 15.00 -12.79
CA THR A 131 -19.09 14.78 -12.72
C THR A 131 -19.59 14.73 -11.27
N PRO A 132 -20.88 15.05 -11.03
CA PRO A 132 -21.50 14.85 -9.73
C PRO A 132 -21.45 13.39 -9.25
N ALA A 133 -21.51 12.43 -10.18
CA ALA A 133 -21.41 11.00 -9.87
C ALA A 133 -20.01 10.62 -9.34
N VAL A 134 -18.94 11.11 -9.98
CA VAL A 134 -17.57 10.94 -9.48
C VAL A 134 -17.42 11.57 -8.10
N ARG A 135 -17.87 12.82 -7.92
CA ARG A 135 -17.80 13.51 -6.62
C ARG A 135 -18.50 12.73 -5.50
N ALA A 136 -19.73 12.28 -5.74
CA ALA A 136 -20.51 11.53 -4.76
C ALA A 136 -19.86 10.19 -4.42
N THR A 137 -19.34 9.49 -5.44
CA THR A 137 -18.67 8.19 -5.26
C THR A 137 -17.37 8.35 -4.48
N VAL A 138 -16.53 9.34 -4.82
CA VAL A 138 -15.28 9.60 -4.09
C VAL A 138 -15.58 9.99 -2.65
N SER A 139 -16.63 10.78 -2.39
CA SER A 139 -17.06 11.09 -1.01
C SER A 139 -17.40 9.83 -0.23
N ALA A 140 -18.15 8.89 -0.82
CA ALA A 140 -18.46 7.62 -0.18
C ALA A 140 -17.19 6.76 0.05
N CYS A 141 -16.22 6.78 -0.88
CA CYS A 141 -14.92 6.12 -0.67
C CYS A 141 -14.11 6.78 0.46
N VAL A 142 -14.20 8.10 0.65
CA VAL A 142 -13.57 8.80 1.77
C VAL A 142 -14.20 8.37 3.09
N ASP A 143 -15.52 8.19 3.16
CA ASP A 143 -16.19 7.67 4.37
C ASP A 143 -15.73 6.24 4.69
N VAL A 144 -15.52 5.39 3.66
CA VAL A 144 -14.92 4.06 3.83
C VAL A 144 -13.48 4.16 4.36
N TRP A 145 -12.68 5.05 3.79
CA TRP A 145 -11.30 5.27 4.23
C TRP A 145 -11.24 5.70 5.70
N GLN A 146 -12.12 6.60 6.14
CA GLN A 146 -12.16 7.05 7.54
C GLN A 146 -12.47 5.90 8.51
N ASP A 147 -13.40 5.00 8.16
CA ASP A 147 -13.71 3.80 8.95
C ASP A 147 -12.50 2.85 9.01
N ILE A 148 -11.84 2.59 7.87
CA ILE A 148 -10.64 1.74 7.83
C ILE A 148 -9.49 2.35 8.64
N ALA A 149 -9.19 3.62 8.44
CA ALA A 149 -8.11 4.32 9.15
C ALA A 149 -8.33 4.31 10.66
N ALA A 150 -9.58 4.50 11.12
CA ALA A 150 -9.93 4.42 12.54
C ALA A 150 -9.70 3.01 13.12
N ARG A 151 -10.02 1.94 12.36
CA ARG A 151 -9.77 0.56 12.78
C ARG A 151 -8.28 0.24 12.84
N GLU A 152 -7.52 0.67 11.84
CA GLU A 152 -6.07 0.50 11.79
C GLU A 152 -5.38 1.22 12.95
N GLU A 153 -5.79 2.46 13.24
CA GLU A 153 -5.29 3.24 14.37
C GLU A 153 -5.62 2.55 15.71
N ALA A 154 -6.87 2.09 15.90
CA ALA A 154 -7.28 1.35 17.09
C ALA A 154 -6.50 0.03 17.26
N ALA A 155 -6.12 -0.61 16.16
CA ALA A 155 -5.29 -1.80 16.14
C ALA A 155 -3.77 -1.50 16.22
N GLY A 156 -3.35 -0.25 16.34
CA GLY A 156 -1.92 0.13 16.38
C GLY A 156 -1.14 -0.27 15.12
N LEU A 157 -1.80 -0.18 13.97
CA LEU A 157 -1.21 -0.35 12.64
C LEU A 157 -0.82 1.00 12.04
N THR A 158 0.02 0.98 11.00
CA THR A 158 0.18 2.14 10.13
C THR A 158 -1.13 2.33 9.37
N THR A 159 -1.71 3.52 9.47
CA THR A 159 -2.96 3.85 8.78
C THR A 159 -2.75 3.95 7.28
N THR A 160 -3.71 3.43 6.52
CA THR A 160 -3.81 3.59 5.07
C THR A 160 -3.82 5.07 4.70
N ARG A 161 -3.04 5.44 3.67
CA ARG A 161 -2.96 6.82 3.21
C ARG A 161 -4.33 7.36 2.75
N PRO A 162 -4.58 8.69 2.83
CA PRO A 162 -5.77 9.29 2.24
C PRO A 162 -5.88 9.03 0.73
N LEU A 163 -7.11 9.03 0.24
CA LEU A 163 -7.42 8.99 -1.20
C LEU A 163 -7.07 10.34 -1.84
N ASP A 164 -6.56 10.30 -3.07
CA ASP A 164 -6.04 11.48 -3.76
C ASP A 164 -6.71 11.69 -5.13
N GLY A 165 -7.55 12.71 -5.25
CA GLY A 165 -8.26 13.02 -6.49
C GLY A 165 -7.49 13.85 -7.51
N GLY A 166 -6.20 14.13 -7.31
CA GLY A 166 -5.41 15.06 -8.15
C GLY A 166 -5.31 14.67 -9.63
N PHE A 167 -5.54 13.40 -9.98
CA PHE A 167 -5.54 12.89 -11.36
C PHE A 167 -6.93 12.64 -11.95
N ALA A 168 -8.00 12.80 -11.16
CA ALA A 168 -9.34 12.37 -11.53
C ALA A 168 -9.89 13.08 -12.78
N GLU A 169 -9.75 14.40 -12.89
CA GLU A 169 -10.20 15.16 -14.06
C GLU A 169 -9.40 14.82 -15.31
N ALA A 170 -8.07 14.77 -15.21
CA ALA A 170 -7.19 14.49 -16.34
C ALA A 170 -7.47 13.11 -16.96
N VAL A 171 -7.58 12.08 -16.12
CA VAL A 171 -7.88 10.72 -16.62
C VAL A 171 -9.32 10.61 -17.15
N TRP A 172 -10.25 11.40 -16.61
CA TRP A 172 -11.64 11.42 -17.10
C TRP A 172 -11.73 12.02 -18.50
N HIS A 173 -11.11 13.18 -18.75
CA HIS A 173 -11.04 13.79 -20.08
C HIS A 173 -10.40 12.84 -21.07
N TRP A 174 -9.31 12.20 -20.66
CA TRP A 174 -8.65 11.19 -21.47
C TRP A 174 -9.54 9.96 -21.73
N ALA A 175 -10.18 9.37 -20.72
CA ALA A 175 -11.08 8.25 -20.95
C ALA A 175 -12.30 8.64 -21.81
N SER A 176 -12.68 9.92 -21.81
CA SER A 176 -13.74 10.49 -22.64
C SER A 176 -13.33 10.79 -24.09
N GLY A 177 -12.04 10.65 -24.42
CA GLY A 177 -11.53 10.77 -25.79
C GLY A 177 -10.78 12.05 -26.13
N ALA A 178 -10.56 12.95 -25.17
CA ALA A 178 -9.77 14.17 -25.34
C ALA A 178 -8.35 13.90 -25.85
N ASP A 179 -7.65 14.86 -26.45
CA ASP A 179 -6.22 14.68 -26.69
C ASP A 179 -5.40 14.88 -25.40
N LEU A 180 -4.07 14.72 -25.47
CA LEU A 180 -3.21 14.83 -24.29
C LEU A 180 -3.17 16.26 -23.76
N ASP A 181 -3.18 17.25 -24.65
CA ASP A 181 -3.07 18.66 -24.27
C ASP A 181 -4.35 19.10 -23.55
N GLU A 182 -5.52 18.67 -24.03
CA GLU A 182 -6.80 18.88 -23.36
C GLU A 182 -6.89 18.12 -22.04
N ALA A 183 -6.43 16.86 -21.96
CA ALA A 183 -6.42 16.09 -20.72
C ALA A 183 -5.48 16.68 -19.65
N LEU A 184 -4.44 17.40 -20.06
CA LEU A 184 -3.51 18.09 -19.17
C LEU A 184 -3.88 19.54 -18.90
N ALA A 185 -4.96 20.05 -19.50
CA ALA A 185 -5.35 21.45 -19.35
C ALA A 185 -5.61 21.77 -17.88
N GLY A 186 -4.85 22.73 -17.34
CA GLY A 186 -4.95 23.14 -15.93
C GLY A 186 -4.24 22.22 -14.93
N SER A 187 -3.53 21.18 -15.39
CA SER A 187 -2.70 20.31 -14.56
C SER A 187 -1.23 20.74 -14.61
N GLU A 188 -0.52 20.65 -13.47
CA GLU A 188 0.94 20.80 -13.42
C GLU A 188 1.69 19.50 -13.80
N MET A 189 0.95 18.43 -14.13
CA MET A 189 1.50 17.12 -14.42
C MET A 189 2.23 17.09 -15.77
N THR A 190 3.40 16.47 -15.79
CA THR A 190 4.13 16.23 -17.04
C THR A 190 3.47 15.12 -17.87
N ALA A 191 3.69 15.12 -19.19
CA ALA A 191 3.25 14.02 -20.05
C ALA A 191 3.77 12.64 -19.60
N GLY A 192 5.00 12.58 -19.05
CA GLY A 192 5.57 11.35 -18.52
C GLY A 192 4.86 10.85 -17.26
N ASP A 193 4.54 11.75 -16.34
CA ASP A 193 3.79 11.41 -15.12
C ASP A 193 2.34 11.04 -15.43
N PHE A 194 1.74 11.68 -16.43
CA PHE A 194 0.43 11.31 -16.96
C PHE A 194 0.43 9.86 -17.45
N VAL A 195 1.38 9.49 -18.33
CA VAL A 195 1.46 8.12 -18.88
C VAL A 195 1.66 7.10 -17.76
N ARG A 196 2.50 7.41 -16.76
CA ARG A 196 2.70 6.53 -15.59
C ARG A 196 1.39 6.35 -14.82
N SER A 197 0.73 7.44 -14.47
CA SER A 197 -0.53 7.42 -13.69
C SER A 197 -1.64 6.70 -14.47
N ALA A 198 -1.77 6.95 -15.77
CA ALA A 198 -2.72 6.27 -16.65
C ALA A 198 -2.48 4.75 -16.69
N LYS A 199 -1.24 4.29 -16.71
CA LYS A 199 -0.91 2.85 -16.64
C LYS A 199 -1.29 2.23 -15.30
N GLN A 200 -1.06 2.92 -14.19
CA GLN A 200 -1.48 2.47 -12.85
C GLN A 200 -3.01 2.37 -12.76
N VAL A 201 -3.73 3.37 -13.27
CA VAL A 201 -5.20 3.34 -13.35
C VAL A 201 -5.68 2.17 -14.21
N ALA A 202 -5.11 1.99 -15.41
CA ALA A 202 -5.46 0.88 -16.28
C ALA A 202 -5.19 -0.48 -15.65
N ASP A 203 -4.12 -0.61 -14.85
CA ASP A 203 -3.82 -1.84 -14.11
C ASP A 203 -4.87 -2.11 -13.02
N LEU A 204 -5.18 -1.11 -12.20
CA LEU A 204 -6.21 -1.24 -11.17
C LEU A 204 -7.59 -1.60 -11.79
N LEU A 205 -7.95 -0.98 -12.92
CA LEU A 205 -9.19 -1.31 -13.64
C LEU A 205 -9.20 -2.77 -14.13
N ARG A 206 -8.06 -3.34 -14.53
CA ARG A 206 -7.97 -4.77 -14.88
C ARG A 206 -8.15 -5.65 -13.64
N GLN A 207 -7.55 -5.28 -12.51
CA GLN A 207 -7.75 -5.98 -11.24
C GLN A 207 -9.22 -5.96 -10.85
N LEU A 208 -9.90 -4.80 -10.91
CA LEU A 208 -11.33 -4.66 -10.66
C LEU A 208 -12.18 -5.58 -11.55
N ARG A 209 -11.88 -5.63 -12.86
CA ARG A 209 -12.51 -6.58 -13.78
C ARG A 209 -12.32 -8.02 -13.31
N ASP A 210 -11.12 -8.39 -12.89
CA ASP A 210 -10.79 -9.76 -12.50
C ASP A 210 -11.40 -10.19 -11.17
N VAL A 211 -11.47 -9.29 -10.17
CA VAL A 211 -12.06 -9.59 -8.85
C VAL A 211 -13.60 -9.52 -8.85
N ARG A 212 -14.21 -8.91 -9.88
CA ARG A 212 -15.67 -8.77 -10.04
C ARG A 212 -16.19 -9.45 -11.32
N ARG A 213 -15.50 -10.49 -11.81
CA ARG A 213 -15.85 -11.22 -13.05
C ARG A 213 -17.33 -11.55 -13.15
N GLY A 214 -17.91 -11.26 -14.32
CA GLY A 214 -19.32 -11.53 -14.63
C GLY A 214 -20.32 -10.47 -14.12
N SER A 215 -19.86 -9.46 -13.38
CA SER A 215 -20.70 -8.33 -12.95
C SER A 215 -20.74 -7.20 -13.99
N GLN A 216 -21.70 -6.29 -13.85
CA GLN A 216 -21.74 -5.03 -14.60
C GLN A 216 -20.47 -4.20 -14.38
N LEU A 217 -19.98 -4.12 -13.14
CA LEU A 217 -18.73 -3.42 -12.81
C LEU A 217 -17.54 -4.00 -13.58
N SER A 218 -17.45 -5.32 -13.75
CA SER A 218 -16.41 -5.95 -14.56
C SER A 218 -16.46 -5.50 -16.02
N HIS A 219 -17.65 -5.40 -16.60
CA HIS A 219 -17.81 -4.89 -17.97
C HIS A 219 -17.40 -3.42 -18.09
N THR A 220 -17.84 -2.57 -17.16
CA THR A 220 -17.45 -1.15 -17.13
C THR A 220 -15.93 -0.99 -16.93
N ALA A 221 -15.33 -1.75 -16.02
CA ALA A 221 -13.90 -1.71 -15.74
C ALA A 221 -13.07 -2.13 -16.97
N HIS A 222 -13.54 -3.14 -17.71
CA HIS A 222 -12.91 -3.53 -18.97
C HIS A 222 -12.96 -2.41 -20.02
N ALA A 223 -14.13 -1.77 -20.20
CA ALA A 223 -14.29 -0.66 -21.12
C ALA A 223 -13.43 0.56 -20.72
N ALA A 224 -13.40 0.89 -19.42
CA ALA A 224 -12.60 1.97 -18.87
C ALA A 224 -11.10 1.73 -19.11
N ALA A 225 -10.59 0.52 -18.85
CA ALA A 225 -9.21 0.17 -19.11
C ALA A 225 -8.85 0.33 -20.60
N GLY A 226 -9.76 -0.04 -21.50
CA GLY A 226 -9.60 0.17 -22.95
C GLY A 226 -9.57 1.66 -23.33
N ALA A 227 -10.43 2.47 -22.73
CA ALA A 227 -10.47 3.91 -22.97
C ALA A 227 -9.21 4.65 -22.48
N VAL A 228 -8.63 4.19 -21.37
CA VAL A 228 -7.37 4.75 -20.83
C VAL A 228 -6.16 4.32 -21.67
N VAL A 229 -6.11 3.07 -22.14
CA VAL A 229 -4.96 2.53 -22.91
C VAL A 229 -5.13 2.83 -24.40
N ARG A 230 -4.96 4.11 -24.76
CA ARG A 230 -4.94 4.59 -26.15
C ARG A 230 -3.77 5.54 -26.40
N GLY A 231 -3.57 5.96 -27.65
CA GLY A 231 -2.57 6.97 -28.01
C GLY A 231 -1.19 6.72 -27.37
N ILE A 232 -0.57 7.77 -26.82
CA ILE A 232 0.76 7.71 -26.20
C ILE A 232 0.86 6.70 -25.03
N VAL A 233 -0.25 6.44 -24.33
CA VAL A 233 -0.30 5.45 -23.24
C VAL A 233 -0.10 4.03 -23.79
N ALA A 234 -0.65 3.74 -24.98
CA ALA A 234 -0.51 2.44 -25.64
C ALA A 234 0.88 2.25 -26.31
N TYR A 235 1.48 3.32 -26.84
CA TYR A 235 2.77 3.23 -27.55
C TYR A 235 4.00 3.14 -26.63
N SER A 236 3.91 3.65 -25.41
CA SER A 236 5.03 3.74 -24.45
C SER A 236 5.40 2.40 -23.77
N GLY A 237 5.08 1.27 -24.41
CA GLY A 237 5.37 -0.11 -23.95
C GLY A 237 6.23 -0.93 -24.92
N LEU A 238 6.84 -0.28 -25.93
CA LEU A 238 7.87 -0.83 -26.82
C LEU A 238 9.26 -0.39 -26.38
#